data_AF-A0A928HVU8-F1
#
_entry.id   AF-A0A928HVU8-F1
#
_cell.length_a   1.000
_cell.length_b   1.000
_cell.length_c   1.000
_cell.angle_alpha   90.00
_cell.angle_beta   90.00
_cell.angle_gamma   90.00
#
_symmetry.space_group_name_H-M   'P 1'
#
loop_
_entity.id
_entity.type
_entity.pdbx_description
1 polymer ?
#
loop_
_entity_poly.entity_id
_entity_poly.type
_entity_poly.pdbx_seq_one_letter_code
_entity_poly.pdbx_strand_id
1 'polypeptide(L)'
;PGATIVETNTYYEGDRYTTEQHRATIENNGWTFCPVDIMDEFGVAEFPVKDGKWFDVMHVGAHLADYDSLVALTHFKGHMMGGFGGSNKNLGIGCADGRIGKKEIHTVVGSDNMWSIAEEELMERMTESTKATVDHFGEHIVFVNVMRNMSVSCDCEGVAAEPVVTPNVGIVASLDILAADQASVDLVYAMGESDHAALVERIETRHGLRQLSYMKELGMGNDRYTLVDLDNDGAVIQAAEAVAHVVPFEG
;
A
#
# COMPACT_ATOMS: atom_id res chain seq x y z
N PRO A 1 4.56 18.75 17.57
CA PRO A 1 4.73 17.73 16.52
C PRO A 1 5.04 18.41 15.18
N GLY A 2 6.12 18.00 14.50
CA GLY A 2 6.57 18.58 13.24
C GLY A 2 6.75 17.51 12.17
N ALA A 3 5.76 16.63 12.03
CA ALA A 3 5.73 15.61 10.97
C ALA A 3 5.20 16.21 9.66
N THR A 4 5.63 15.63 8.55
CA THR A 4 5.27 16.00 7.17
C THR A 4 4.57 14.81 6.51
N ILE A 5 3.54 15.07 5.71
CA ILE A 5 2.88 14.04 4.87
C ILE A 5 3.58 13.97 3.51
N VAL A 6 3.66 12.78 2.89
CA VAL A 6 4.39 12.55 1.62
C VAL A 6 3.61 11.73 0.57
N GLU A 7 3.70 12.16 -0.70
CA GLU A 7 3.79 11.40 -1.99
C GLU A 7 4.83 12.25 -2.79
N THR A 8 5.20 12.23 -4.09
CA THR A 8 4.97 11.51 -5.36
C THR A 8 3.74 11.80 -6.22
N ASN A 9 3.96 12.48 -7.34
CA ASN A 9 2.94 12.77 -8.36
C ASN A 9 2.39 11.49 -9.02
N THR A 10 1.19 11.55 -9.61
CA THR A 10 0.61 10.39 -10.32
C THR A 10 1.33 10.14 -11.64
N TYR A 11 1.40 8.87 -12.03
CA TYR A 11 1.89 8.46 -13.36
C TYR A 11 0.84 8.69 -14.46
N TYR A 12 -0.44 8.55 -14.12
CA TYR A 12 -1.56 8.86 -15.00
C TYR A 12 -1.95 10.35 -14.93
N GLU A 13 -2.46 10.87 -16.05
CA GLU A 13 -3.00 12.23 -16.13
C GLU A 13 -4.23 12.40 -15.21
N GLY A 14 -4.33 13.57 -14.58
CA GLY A 14 -5.35 13.91 -13.59
C GLY A 14 -4.86 15.02 -12.64
N ASP A 15 -5.65 15.35 -11.62
CA ASP A 15 -5.40 16.50 -10.74
C ASP A 15 -4.17 16.35 -9.80
N ARG A 16 -3.44 15.24 -9.90
CA ARG A 16 -2.20 14.98 -9.15
C ARG A 16 -1.02 14.63 -10.06
N TYR A 17 -1.17 14.86 -11.38
CA TYR A 17 -0.18 14.48 -12.38
C TYR A 17 1.05 15.39 -12.34
N THR A 18 0.87 16.72 -12.32
CA THR A 18 1.99 17.66 -12.08
C THR A 18 1.93 18.22 -10.67
N THR A 19 3.08 18.61 -10.13
CA THR A 19 3.19 19.23 -8.81
C THR A 19 2.23 20.41 -8.65
N GLU A 20 2.09 21.29 -9.64
CA GLU A 20 1.17 22.45 -9.57
C GLU A 20 -0.28 22.00 -9.33
N GLN A 21 -0.76 21.02 -10.10
CA GLN A 21 -2.10 20.43 -9.93
C GLN A 21 -2.21 19.73 -8.57
N HIS A 22 -1.19 18.96 -8.19
CA HIS A 22 -1.16 18.19 -6.96
C HIS A 22 -1.20 19.09 -5.71
N ARG A 23 -0.48 20.23 -5.73
CA ARG A 23 -0.53 21.28 -4.70
C ARG A 23 -1.95 21.87 -4.59
N ALA A 24 -2.61 22.15 -5.71
CA ALA A 24 -4.00 22.59 -5.72
C ALA A 24 -4.97 21.51 -5.18
N THR A 25 -4.74 20.23 -5.48
CA THR A 25 -5.53 19.11 -4.94
C THR A 25 -5.35 18.93 -3.43
N ILE A 26 -4.13 19.13 -2.91
CA ILE A 26 -3.83 19.17 -1.47
C ILE A 26 -4.62 20.30 -0.78
N GLU A 27 -4.63 21.51 -1.36
CA GLU A 27 -5.40 22.64 -0.83
C GLU A 27 -6.93 22.40 -0.89
N ASN A 28 -7.46 21.99 -2.05
CA ASN A 28 -8.89 21.74 -2.26
C ASN A 28 -9.45 20.66 -1.32
N ASN A 29 -8.66 19.63 -1.01
CA ASN A 29 -9.03 18.55 -0.09
C ASN A 29 -8.76 18.90 1.39
N GLY A 30 -8.29 20.11 1.71
CA GLY A 30 -8.13 20.59 3.08
C GLY A 30 -6.87 20.09 3.81
N TRP A 31 -5.88 19.54 3.11
CA TRP A 31 -4.62 19.05 3.70
C TRP A 31 -3.62 20.19 4.01
N THR A 32 -4.14 21.34 4.45
CA THR A 32 -3.37 22.55 4.81
C THR A 32 -3.08 22.64 6.32
N PHE A 33 -3.49 21.64 7.10
CA PHE A 33 -3.31 21.59 8.55
C PHE A 33 -1.90 21.17 9.01
N CYS A 34 -1.06 20.67 8.10
CA CYS A 34 0.34 20.28 8.33
C CYS A 34 1.16 20.48 7.05
N PRO A 35 2.50 20.41 7.11
CA PRO A 35 3.32 20.33 5.91
C PRO A 35 2.99 19.07 5.10
N VAL A 36 2.86 19.25 3.79
CA VAL A 36 2.84 18.15 2.81
C VAL A 36 4.02 18.37 1.88
N ASP A 37 4.83 17.35 1.67
CA ASP A 37 5.91 17.34 0.69
C ASP A 37 5.49 16.52 -0.54
N ILE A 38 6.00 16.93 -1.70
CA ILE A 38 5.86 16.20 -2.96
C ILE A 38 7.29 15.82 -3.32
N MET A 39 7.70 14.61 -2.90
CA MET A 39 9.10 14.19 -2.89
C MET A 39 9.76 14.16 -4.28
N ASP A 40 8.96 14.07 -5.35
CA ASP A 40 9.42 14.13 -6.74
C ASP A 40 9.30 15.53 -7.39
N GLU A 41 9.01 16.58 -6.61
CA GLU A 41 8.88 17.97 -7.11
C GLU A 41 10.18 18.53 -7.71
N PHE A 42 11.33 18.21 -7.13
CA PHE A 42 12.64 18.72 -7.59
C PHE A 42 13.60 17.63 -8.10
N GLY A 43 13.17 16.38 -8.19
CA GLY A 43 13.95 15.32 -8.84
C GLY A 43 13.62 13.90 -8.37
N VAL A 44 14.48 12.98 -8.79
CA VAL A 44 14.37 11.53 -8.55
C VAL A 44 15.68 11.06 -7.90
N ALA A 45 15.58 10.12 -6.95
CA ALA A 45 16.72 9.40 -6.39
C ALA A 45 16.64 7.90 -6.74
N GLU A 46 17.80 7.23 -6.80
CA GLU A 46 17.92 5.79 -7.02
C GLU A 46 18.17 5.10 -5.67
N PHE A 47 17.23 4.29 -5.19
CA PHE A 47 17.40 3.45 -4.00
C PHE A 47 17.66 1.99 -4.42
N PRO A 48 18.65 1.28 -3.84
CA PRO A 48 19.03 -0.06 -4.28
C PRO A 48 18.01 -1.12 -3.87
N VAL A 49 17.69 -2.03 -4.79
CA VAL A 49 16.90 -3.24 -4.52
C VAL A 49 17.88 -4.40 -4.34
N LYS A 50 18.00 -4.90 -3.10
CA LYS A 50 18.81 -6.09 -2.82
C LYS A 50 18.05 -7.35 -3.21
N ASP A 51 18.72 -8.28 -3.89
CA ASP A 51 18.21 -9.61 -4.25
C ASP A 51 16.91 -9.61 -5.09
N GLY A 52 16.65 -8.49 -5.79
CA GLY A 52 15.51 -8.35 -6.70
C GLY A 52 15.62 -9.19 -7.98
N LYS A 53 14.46 -9.44 -8.61
CA LYS A 53 14.31 -10.17 -9.88
C LYS A 53 14.16 -9.21 -11.06
N TRP A 54 13.57 -8.03 -10.83
CA TRP A 54 13.17 -7.09 -11.86
C TRP A 54 14.02 -5.82 -11.87
N PHE A 55 14.55 -5.40 -10.72
CA PHE A 55 15.29 -4.15 -10.56
C PHE A 55 16.56 -4.31 -9.72
N ASP A 56 17.65 -3.64 -10.13
CA ASP A 56 18.84 -3.40 -9.29
C ASP A 56 18.67 -2.14 -8.40
N VAL A 57 17.94 -1.14 -8.92
CA VAL A 57 17.61 0.14 -8.26
C VAL A 57 16.18 0.54 -8.61
N MET A 58 15.55 1.32 -7.74
CA MET A 58 14.22 1.88 -7.93
C MET A 58 14.23 3.40 -7.82
N HIS A 59 13.53 4.03 -8.76
CA HIS A 59 13.41 5.48 -8.88
C HIS A 59 12.33 6.02 -7.92
N VAL A 60 12.77 6.67 -6.84
CA VAL A 60 11.92 7.27 -5.80
C VAL A 60 11.95 8.80 -5.87
N GLY A 61 10.97 9.46 -5.27
CA GLY A 61 11.01 10.93 -5.13
C GLY A 61 12.26 11.35 -4.34
N ALA A 62 13.04 12.30 -4.87
CA ALA A 62 14.34 12.67 -4.31
C ALA A 62 14.33 13.05 -2.82
N HIS A 63 13.30 13.77 -2.34
CA HIS A 63 13.23 14.18 -0.94
C HIS A 63 13.01 13.01 0.05
N LEU A 64 12.70 11.80 -0.42
CA LEU A 64 12.55 10.63 0.46
C LEU A 64 13.82 10.36 1.29
N ALA A 65 14.99 10.75 0.77
CA ALA A 65 16.28 10.65 1.46
C ALA A 65 16.54 11.74 2.51
N ASP A 66 15.67 12.75 2.64
CA ASP A 66 15.79 13.83 3.64
C ASP A 66 15.10 13.47 4.98
N TYR A 67 14.55 12.26 5.13
CA TYR A 67 13.80 11.81 6.31
C TYR A 67 14.55 10.71 7.10
N ASP A 68 14.67 10.87 8.42
CA ASP A 68 15.27 9.85 9.29
C ASP A 68 14.34 8.65 9.58
N SER A 69 13.02 8.78 9.36
CA SER A 69 12.01 7.80 9.75
C SER A 69 10.69 7.95 9.00
N LEU A 70 9.94 6.86 8.80
CA LEU A 70 8.67 6.86 8.05
C LEU A 70 7.52 6.16 8.81
N VAL A 71 6.29 6.65 8.62
CA VAL A 71 5.06 6.03 9.11
C VAL A 71 4.17 5.69 7.91
N ALA A 72 4.06 4.41 7.58
CA ALA A 72 3.20 3.92 6.50
C ALA A 72 1.74 3.82 7.00
N LEU A 73 1.03 4.94 6.98
CA LEU A 73 -0.41 4.98 7.26
C LEU A 73 -1.19 4.57 6.00
N THR A 74 -1.78 3.39 6.05
CA THR A 74 -2.37 2.69 4.90
C THR A 74 -3.87 2.52 5.07
N HIS A 75 -4.66 2.82 4.04
CA HIS A 75 -6.03 2.36 3.92
C HIS A 75 -6.02 0.97 3.26
N PHE A 76 -6.17 -0.09 4.05
CA PHE A 76 -6.17 -1.46 3.54
C PHE A 76 -7.53 -1.79 2.94
N LYS A 77 -7.57 -2.18 1.66
CA LYS A 77 -8.76 -2.64 0.92
C LYS A 77 -8.39 -3.27 -0.43
N GLY A 78 -9.34 -3.48 -1.34
CA GLY A 78 -9.10 -4.06 -2.67
C GLY A 78 -8.31 -3.18 -3.65
N HIS A 79 -7.79 -3.79 -4.71
CA HIS A 79 -7.07 -3.10 -5.80
C HIS A 79 -7.33 -3.75 -7.16
N MET A 80 -7.77 -2.98 -8.17
CA MET A 80 -8.21 -3.48 -9.49
C MET A 80 -7.22 -4.45 -10.17
N MET A 81 -5.94 -4.10 -10.13
CA MET A 81 -4.85 -4.90 -10.72
C MET A 81 -4.02 -5.64 -9.66
N GLY A 82 -4.24 -5.36 -8.37
CA GLY A 82 -3.34 -5.76 -7.26
C GLY A 82 -3.92 -6.79 -6.30
N GLY A 83 -5.22 -7.09 -6.44
CA GLY A 83 -5.97 -7.85 -5.45
C GLY A 83 -6.31 -7.00 -4.24
N PHE A 84 -5.30 -6.62 -3.46
CA PHE A 84 -5.41 -5.70 -2.33
C PHE A 84 -4.34 -4.60 -2.39
N GLY A 85 -4.64 -3.48 -1.73
CA GLY A 85 -3.70 -2.40 -1.44
C GLY A 85 -3.33 -2.40 0.03
N GLY A 86 -2.24 -3.09 0.38
CA GLY A 86 -1.65 -3.06 1.73
C GLY A 86 -0.55 -2.01 1.87
N SER A 87 0.20 -2.06 2.98
CA SER A 87 1.36 -1.20 3.20
C SER A 87 2.45 -1.44 2.15
N ASN A 88 2.53 -2.64 1.59
CA ASN A 88 3.32 -2.93 0.40
C ASN A 88 2.92 -2.01 -0.77
N LYS A 89 1.65 -2.04 -1.20
CA LYS A 89 1.15 -1.18 -2.29
C LYS A 89 1.26 0.31 -1.95
N ASN A 90 1.11 0.69 -0.68
CA ASN A 90 1.21 2.07 -0.23
C ASN A 90 2.62 2.63 -0.47
N LEU A 91 3.66 1.94 0.00
CA LEU A 91 5.04 2.37 -0.15
C LEU A 91 5.56 2.15 -1.59
N GLY A 92 5.39 0.95 -2.14
CA GLY A 92 5.89 0.59 -3.46
C GLY A 92 5.33 1.46 -4.60
N ILE A 93 4.17 2.08 -4.42
CA ILE A 93 3.65 3.10 -5.33
C ILE A 93 3.91 4.51 -4.80
N GLY A 94 3.55 4.84 -3.55
CA GLY A 94 3.59 6.20 -2.99
C GLY A 94 4.99 6.77 -2.71
N CYS A 95 6.03 5.95 -2.74
CA CYS A 95 7.44 6.41 -2.66
C CYS A 95 8.13 6.47 -4.02
N ALA A 96 7.63 5.75 -5.03
CA ALA A 96 8.16 5.75 -6.40
C ALA A 96 7.81 7.05 -7.15
N ASP A 97 8.73 7.60 -7.94
CA ASP A 97 8.50 8.85 -8.67
C ASP A 97 7.41 8.72 -9.76
N GLY A 98 6.68 9.81 -10.01
CA GLY A 98 5.60 9.91 -10.98
C GLY A 98 5.97 9.74 -12.47
N ARG A 99 7.24 9.59 -12.85
CA ARG A 99 7.66 9.57 -14.28
C ARG A 99 8.48 8.36 -14.70
N ILE A 100 9.34 7.86 -13.81
CA ILE A 100 10.25 6.75 -14.02
C ILE A 100 9.82 5.58 -13.13
N GLY A 101 9.83 5.74 -11.80
CA GLY A 101 9.57 4.65 -10.87
C GLY A 101 8.17 4.03 -11.00
N LYS A 102 7.12 4.84 -10.95
CA LYS A 102 5.73 4.36 -11.17
C LYS A 102 5.51 3.80 -12.58
N LYS A 103 6.35 4.15 -13.56
CA LYS A 103 6.31 3.59 -14.92
C LYS A 103 6.99 2.23 -15.01
N GLU A 104 8.16 2.07 -14.40
CA GLU A 104 8.93 0.81 -14.37
C GLU A 104 8.16 -0.34 -13.73
N ILE A 105 7.28 -0.03 -12.76
CA ILE A 105 6.40 -0.98 -12.10
C ILE A 105 5.24 -1.46 -13.00
N HIS A 106 4.68 -0.58 -13.86
CA HIS A 106 3.40 -0.82 -14.56
C HIS A 106 3.50 -1.02 -16.08
N THR A 107 4.58 -0.57 -16.73
CA THR A 107 4.69 -0.50 -18.19
C THR A 107 5.85 -1.34 -18.73
N VAL A 108 5.55 -2.31 -19.59
CA VAL A 108 6.57 -3.08 -20.34
C VAL A 108 7.32 -2.13 -21.26
N VAL A 109 8.66 -2.24 -21.29
CA VAL A 109 9.53 -1.34 -22.08
C VAL A 109 9.14 -1.37 -23.56
N GLY A 110 8.68 -0.22 -24.07
CA GLY A 110 8.23 -0.06 -25.47
C GLY A 110 6.74 -0.32 -25.71
N SER A 111 5.95 -0.64 -24.68
CA SER A 111 4.49 -0.72 -24.79
C SER A 111 3.84 0.68 -24.86
N ASP A 112 2.74 0.77 -25.60
CA ASP A 112 1.78 1.87 -25.62
C ASP A 112 0.71 1.75 -24.54
N ASN A 113 0.45 0.53 -24.04
CA ASN A 113 -0.39 0.32 -22.86
C ASN A 113 0.40 0.63 -21.58
N MET A 114 0.01 1.73 -20.92
CA MET A 114 0.55 2.18 -19.63
C MET A 114 0.41 1.13 -18.51
N TRP A 115 -0.60 0.28 -18.58
CA TRP A 115 -0.91 -0.80 -17.65
C TRP A 115 -0.66 -2.17 -18.30
N SER A 116 0.52 -2.34 -18.91
CA SER A 116 0.90 -3.56 -19.63
C SER A 116 1.45 -4.67 -18.71
N ILE A 117 1.73 -4.35 -17.46
CA ILE A 117 2.17 -5.30 -16.43
C ILE A 117 1.00 -5.60 -15.48
N ALA A 118 0.78 -6.87 -15.18
CA ALA A 118 -0.33 -7.39 -14.39
C ALA A 118 0.08 -8.63 -13.57
N GLU A 119 -0.85 -9.16 -12.78
CA GLU A 119 -0.74 -10.48 -12.12
C GLU A 119 0.57 -10.62 -11.33
N GLU A 120 1.25 -11.77 -11.34
CA GLU A 120 2.46 -11.98 -10.51
C GLU A 120 3.57 -10.97 -10.78
N GLU A 121 3.80 -10.56 -12.04
CA GLU A 121 4.87 -9.61 -12.37
C GLU A 121 4.61 -8.22 -11.76
N LEU A 122 3.35 -7.76 -11.74
CA LEU A 122 2.99 -6.50 -11.09
C LEU A 122 3.16 -6.61 -9.56
N MET A 123 2.79 -7.74 -8.95
CA MET A 123 2.96 -7.93 -7.50
C MET A 123 4.43 -7.95 -7.12
N GLU A 124 5.26 -8.61 -7.91
CA GLU A 124 6.70 -8.71 -7.67
C GLU A 124 7.42 -7.36 -7.86
N ARG A 125 7.18 -6.66 -8.98
CA ARG A 125 7.76 -5.33 -9.23
C ARG A 125 7.37 -4.28 -8.19
N MET A 126 6.09 -4.25 -7.82
CA MET A 126 5.60 -3.34 -6.77
C MET A 126 6.28 -3.62 -5.42
N THR A 127 6.52 -4.91 -5.11
CA THR A 127 7.19 -5.32 -3.87
C THR A 127 8.68 -5.01 -3.86
N GLU A 128 9.37 -5.04 -5.01
CA GLU A 128 10.77 -4.57 -5.12
C GLU A 128 10.89 -3.05 -4.90
N SER A 129 9.92 -2.26 -5.40
CA SER A 129 9.81 -0.83 -5.07
C SER A 129 9.60 -0.59 -3.57
N THR A 130 8.73 -1.37 -2.93
CA THR A 130 8.58 -1.36 -1.46
C THR A 130 9.90 -1.71 -0.76
N LYS A 131 10.61 -2.73 -1.25
CA LYS A 131 11.88 -3.16 -0.65
C LYS A 131 12.91 -2.05 -0.65
N ALA A 132 13.07 -1.31 -1.76
CA ALA A 132 13.98 -0.16 -1.82
C ALA A 132 13.69 0.88 -0.71
N THR A 133 12.41 1.08 -0.37
CA THR A 133 11.98 1.98 0.71
C THR A 133 12.22 1.37 2.10
N VAL A 134 11.85 0.10 2.32
CA VAL A 134 12.02 -0.58 3.61
C VAL A 134 13.50 -0.79 3.97
N ASP A 135 14.33 -1.20 2.99
CA ASP A 135 15.78 -1.34 3.15
C ASP A 135 16.50 0.01 3.42
N HIS A 136 15.88 1.15 3.08
CA HIS A 136 16.41 2.48 3.36
C HIS A 136 16.16 2.91 4.82
N PHE A 137 14.92 2.82 5.30
CA PHE A 137 14.58 3.21 6.67
C PHE A 137 14.97 2.16 7.73
N GLY A 138 15.09 0.88 7.37
CA GLY A 138 15.53 -0.18 8.28
C GLY A 138 14.64 -0.33 9.51
N GLU A 139 15.17 -0.05 10.70
CA GLU A 139 14.41 -0.09 11.96
C GLU A 139 13.59 1.20 12.23
N HIS A 140 13.64 2.19 11.35
CA HIS A 140 12.99 3.50 11.51
C HIS A 140 11.69 3.64 10.71
N ILE A 141 10.99 2.53 10.46
CA ILE A 141 9.70 2.48 9.78
C ILE A 141 8.66 1.69 10.58
N VAL A 142 7.40 2.12 10.52
CA VAL A 142 6.24 1.45 11.14
C VAL A 142 5.06 1.43 10.19
N PHE A 143 4.32 0.31 10.19
CA PHE A 143 3.23 0.03 9.26
C PHE A 143 1.89 0.02 10.00
N VAL A 144 0.90 0.75 9.48
CA VAL A 144 -0.43 0.92 10.10
C VAL A 144 -1.52 0.75 9.05
N ASN A 145 -2.10 -0.44 8.98
CA ASN A 145 -3.20 -0.80 8.07
C ASN A 145 -4.55 -0.50 8.73
N VAL A 146 -5.23 0.54 8.26
CA VAL A 146 -6.60 0.89 8.63
C VAL A 146 -7.57 0.10 7.75
N MET A 147 -8.30 -0.85 8.35
CA MET A 147 -9.24 -1.76 7.68
C MET A 147 -10.67 -1.25 7.89
N ARG A 148 -11.04 -0.19 7.16
CA ARG A 148 -12.30 0.53 7.30
C ARG A 148 -12.80 1.01 5.93
N ASN A 149 -14.11 0.99 5.68
CA ASN A 149 -14.73 1.41 4.43
C ASN A 149 -14.15 0.67 3.21
N MET A 150 -13.98 -0.65 3.33
CA MET A 150 -13.30 -1.48 2.35
C MET A 150 -14.21 -1.78 1.14
N SER A 151 -13.82 -1.26 -0.02
CA SER A 151 -14.32 -1.68 -1.33
C SER A 151 -13.28 -2.49 -2.09
N VAL A 152 -13.69 -3.07 -3.22
CA VAL A 152 -12.81 -3.81 -4.14
C VAL A 152 -11.94 -2.89 -5.02
N SER A 153 -12.23 -1.58 -5.03
CA SER A 153 -11.49 -0.53 -5.75
C SER A 153 -10.55 0.25 -4.82
N CYS A 154 -9.39 0.65 -5.33
CA CYS A 154 -8.41 1.44 -4.57
C CYS A 154 -8.69 2.95 -4.68
N ASP A 155 -8.21 3.74 -3.72
CA ASP A 155 -8.44 5.20 -3.70
C ASP A 155 -7.82 5.95 -4.89
N CYS A 156 -6.89 5.33 -5.63
CA CYS A 156 -6.38 5.89 -6.88
C CYS A 156 -7.44 6.03 -7.99
N GLU A 157 -8.56 5.29 -7.91
CA GLU A 157 -9.71 5.43 -8.82
C GLU A 157 -10.62 6.62 -8.46
N GLY A 158 -10.48 7.19 -7.25
CA GLY A 158 -11.26 8.33 -6.78
C GLY A 158 -12.77 8.13 -6.95
N VAL A 159 -13.41 8.98 -7.75
CA VAL A 159 -14.86 8.95 -8.01
C VAL A 159 -15.35 7.76 -8.86
N ALA A 160 -14.43 6.96 -9.43
CA ALA A 160 -14.77 5.75 -10.19
C ALA A 160 -14.76 4.47 -9.33
N ALA A 161 -14.37 4.56 -8.05
CA ALA A 161 -14.25 3.40 -7.17
C ALA A 161 -15.60 2.69 -6.94
N GLU A 162 -15.59 1.36 -6.96
CA GLU A 162 -16.73 0.52 -6.60
C GLU A 162 -17.18 0.76 -5.13
N PRO A 163 -18.47 0.56 -4.80
CA PRO A 163 -19.00 0.78 -3.44
C PRO A 163 -18.28 -0.03 -2.36
N VAL A 164 -18.32 0.48 -1.12
CA VAL A 164 -17.93 -0.28 0.07
C VAL A 164 -18.85 -1.50 0.21
N VAL A 165 -18.24 -2.66 0.43
CA VAL A 165 -18.95 -3.95 0.50
C VAL A 165 -18.48 -4.85 1.63
N THR A 166 -17.27 -4.63 2.17
CA THR A 166 -16.69 -5.44 3.24
C THR A 166 -16.73 -4.67 4.57
N PRO A 167 -17.07 -5.33 5.71
CA PRO A 167 -17.14 -4.71 7.03
C PRO A 167 -15.88 -3.98 7.49
N ASN A 168 -16.05 -3.07 8.43
CA ASN A 168 -14.95 -2.47 9.18
C ASN A 168 -14.39 -3.49 10.18
N VAL A 169 -13.06 -3.64 10.22
CA VAL A 169 -12.37 -4.47 11.23
C VAL A 169 -11.75 -3.60 12.32
N GLY A 170 -10.99 -2.57 11.94
CA GLY A 170 -10.22 -1.76 12.89
C GLY A 170 -8.88 -1.31 12.31
N ILE A 171 -7.82 -1.42 13.11
CA ILE A 171 -6.45 -1.04 12.74
C ILE A 171 -5.49 -2.17 13.10
N VAL A 172 -4.67 -2.60 12.14
CA VAL A 172 -3.51 -3.48 12.33
C VAL A 172 -2.26 -2.61 12.32
N ALA A 173 -1.34 -2.81 13.28
CA ALA A 173 -0.07 -2.10 13.33
C ALA A 173 1.11 -3.05 13.61
N SER A 174 2.26 -2.82 12.97
CA SER A 174 3.44 -3.67 13.06
C SER A 174 4.74 -2.90 12.75
N LEU A 175 5.87 -3.42 13.22
CA LEU A 175 7.22 -3.05 12.76
C LEU A 175 7.74 -3.98 11.64
N ASP A 176 6.99 -5.02 11.31
CA ASP A 176 7.23 -5.99 10.24
C ASP A 176 6.12 -5.84 9.18
N ILE A 177 6.50 -5.47 7.96
CA ILE A 177 5.55 -5.14 6.87
C ILE A 177 4.76 -6.36 6.39
N LEU A 178 5.41 -7.53 6.31
CA LEU A 178 4.74 -8.76 5.90
C LEU A 178 3.76 -9.20 6.98
N ALA A 179 4.11 -9.07 8.27
CA ALA A 179 3.18 -9.34 9.36
C ALA A 179 1.97 -8.40 9.34
N ALA A 180 2.12 -7.12 8.96
CA ALA A 180 1.00 -6.18 8.82
C ALA A 180 0.05 -6.58 7.68
N ASP A 181 0.57 -6.79 6.48
CA ASP A 181 -0.24 -7.09 5.30
C ASP A 181 -0.80 -8.51 5.33
N GLN A 182 -0.05 -9.50 5.85
CA GLN A 182 -0.54 -10.86 6.08
C GLN A 182 -1.68 -10.85 7.11
N ALA A 183 -1.52 -10.17 8.25
CA ALA A 183 -2.58 -10.08 9.25
C ALA A 183 -3.85 -9.40 8.69
N SER A 184 -3.71 -8.33 7.89
CA SER A 184 -4.86 -7.69 7.24
C SER A 184 -5.55 -8.59 6.20
N VAL A 185 -4.81 -9.40 5.44
CA VAL A 185 -5.40 -10.40 4.53
C VAL A 185 -6.08 -11.52 5.32
N ASP A 186 -5.42 -12.10 6.32
CA ASP A 186 -5.94 -13.20 7.13
C ASP A 186 -7.21 -12.80 7.91
N LEU A 187 -7.29 -11.53 8.36
CA LEU A 187 -8.51 -10.96 8.97
C LEU A 187 -9.69 -10.89 7.97
N VAL A 188 -9.44 -10.59 6.69
CA VAL A 188 -10.49 -10.67 5.65
C VAL A 188 -10.91 -12.11 5.45
N TYR A 189 -9.97 -13.04 5.25
CA TYR A 189 -10.29 -14.47 5.06
C TYR A 189 -10.96 -15.12 6.29
N ALA A 190 -10.82 -14.55 7.48
CA ALA A 190 -11.47 -15.02 8.71
C ALA A 190 -12.93 -14.54 8.90
N MET A 191 -13.42 -13.60 8.07
CA MET A 191 -14.81 -13.12 8.12
C MET A 191 -15.84 -14.18 7.71
N GLY A 192 -17.13 -13.87 7.87
CA GLY A 192 -18.21 -14.64 7.23
C GLY A 192 -18.12 -14.59 5.71
N GLU A 193 -18.51 -15.69 5.06
CA GLU A 193 -18.43 -15.87 3.59
C GLU A 193 -19.07 -14.71 2.81
N SER A 194 -20.25 -14.24 3.26
CA SER A 194 -20.97 -13.10 2.68
C SER A 194 -20.22 -11.77 2.73
N ASP A 195 -19.36 -11.62 3.74
CA ASP A 195 -18.79 -10.33 4.14
C ASP A 195 -17.45 -10.07 3.44
N HIS A 196 -16.71 -11.16 3.14
CA HIS A 196 -15.45 -11.10 2.41
C HIS A 196 -15.53 -11.47 0.93
N ALA A 197 -16.63 -12.07 0.44
CA ALA A 197 -16.68 -12.71 -0.90
C ALA A 197 -16.10 -11.85 -2.03
N ALA A 198 -16.55 -10.59 -2.17
CA ALA A 198 -16.11 -9.70 -3.23
C ALA A 198 -14.62 -9.30 -3.12
N LEU A 199 -14.10 -9.18 -1.89
CA LEU A 199 -12.69 -8.83 -1.64
C LEU A 199 -11.77 -10.05 -1.81
N VAL A 200 -12.21 -11.25 -1.39
CA VAL A 200 -11.51 -12.52 -1.68
C VAL A 200 -11.47 -12.79 -3.18
N GLU A 201 -12.59 -12.65 -3.90
CA GLU A 201 -12.61 -12.76 -5.37
C GLU A 201 -11.64 -11.76 -6.00
N ARG A 202 -11.62 -10.50 -5.54
CA ARG A 202 -10.67 -9.50 -6.04
C ARG A 202 -9.22 -9.89 -5.78
N ILE A 203 -8.89 -10.40 -4.59
CA ILE A 203 -7.54 -10.84 -4.21
C ILE A 203 -7.08 -12.01 -5.08
N GLU A 204 -7.92 -13.02 -5.25
CA GLU A 204 -7.57 -14.25 -5.96
C GLU A 204 -7.53 -14.06 -7.47
N THR A 205 -8.52 -13.40 -8.09
CA THR A 205 -8.57 -13.16 -9.54
C THR A 205 -7.49 -12.21 -10.07
N ARG A 206 -6.69 -11.62 -9.18
CA ARG A 206 -5.54 -10.72 -9.51
C ARG A 206 -4.21 -11.25 -8.98
N HIS A 207 -4.19 -12.49 -8.51
CA HIS A 207 -3.02 -13.16 -7.92
C HIS A 207 -2.38 -12.34 -6.79
N GLY A 208 -3.17 -11.54 -6.05
CA GLY A 208 -2.67 -10.55 -5.08
C GLY A 208 -1.88 -11.16 -3.93
N LEU A 209 -2.15 -12.41 -3.55
CA LEU A 209 -1.36 -13.18 -2.57
C LEU A 209 0.12 -13.37 -2.98
N ARG A 210 0.48 -13.10 -4.26
CA ARG A 210 1.88 -13.04 -4.68
C ARG A 210 2.65 -11.94 -3.94
N GLN A 211 2.01 -10.82 -3.55
CA GLN A 211 2.64 -9.78 -2.72
C GLN A 211 3.23 -10.35 -1.42
N LEU A 212 2.43 -11.15 -0.69
CA LEU A 212 2.82 -11.73 0.61
C LEU A 212 3.93 -12.77 0.46
N SER A 213 3.76 -13.71 -0.49
CA SER A 213 4.77 -14.74 -0.75
C SER A 213 6.09 -14.15 -1.26
N TYR A 214 6.06 -13.08 -2.06
CA TYR A 214 7.28 -12.46 -2.57
C TYR A 214 7.98 -11.56 -1.55
N MET A 215 7.25 -10.83 -0.69
CA MET A 215 7.84 -10.19 0.49
C MET A 215 8.61 -11.19 1.36
N LYS A 216 8.11 -12.42 1.49
CA LYS A 216 8.78 -13.50 2.21
C LYS A 216 10.02 -14.02 1.48
N GLU A 217 9.97 -14.19 0.16
CA GLU A 217 11.12 -14.60 -0.66
C GLU A 217 12.25 -13.56 -0.62
N LEU A 218 11.92 -12.26 -0.61
CA LEU A 218 12.85 -11.13 -0.48
C LEU A 218 13.26 -10.79 0.98
N GLY A 219 12.84 -11.61 1.95
CA GLY A 219 13.22 -11.47 3.36
C GLY A 219 12.74 -10.18 4.04
N MET A 220 11.64 -9.58 3.57
CA MET A 220 11.14 -8.28 4.05
C MET A 220 10.38 -8.35 5.39
N GLY A 221 10.12 -9.55 5.90
CA GLY A 221 9.37 -9.74 7.15
C GLY A 221 8.92 -11.19 7.36
N ASN A 222 7.90 -11.39 8.21
CA ASN A 222 7.42 -12.70 8.64
C ASN A 222 5.91 -12.89 8.37
N ASP A 223 5.54 -13.95 7.64
CA ASP A 223 4.15 -14.39 7.44
C ASP A 223 3.55 -15.10 8.67
N ARG A 224 4.29 -15.15 9.78
CA ARG A 224 3.86 -15.76 11.04
C ARG A 224 3.97 -14.74 12.16
N TYR A 225 2.81 -14.26 12.58
CA TYR A 225 2.63 -13.17 13.53
C TYR A 225 1.84 -13.65 14.76
N THR A 226 1.44 -12.71 15.63
CA THR A 226 0.54 -12.96 16.76
C THR A 226 -0.29 -11.70 16.95
N LEU A 227 -1.62 -11.79 16.92
CA LEU A 227 -2.48 -10.64 17.21
C LEU A 227 -2.47 -10.37 18.70
N VAL A 228 -2.28 -9.10 19.06
CA VAL A 228 -2.34 -8.57 20.42
C VAL A 228 -3.40 -7.49 20.42
N ASP A 229 -4.51 -7.75 21.10
CA ASP A 229 -5.65 -6.84 21.20
C ASP A 229 -5.36 -5.74 22.23
N LEU A 230 -5.17 -4.52 21.74
CA LEU A 230 -4.85 -3.35 22.56
C LEU A 230 -6.08 -2.73 23.24
N ASP A 231 -7.30 -3.05 22.78
CA ASP A 231 -8.54 -2.62 23.43
C ASP A 231 -8.93 -3.57 24.58
N ASN A 232 -8.48 -4.82 24.54
CA ASN A 232 -8.69 -5.85 25.58
C ASN A 232 -7.39 -6.24 26.32
N ASP A 233 -6.77 -5.26 27.00
CA ASP A 233 -5.63 -5.43 27.93
C ASP A 233 -4.37 -6.14 27.37
N GLY A 234 -4.21 -6.19 26.04
CA GLY A 234 -3.10 -6.92 25.40
C GLY A 234 -3.35 -8.42 25.24
N ALA A 235 -4.61 -8.85 25.18
CA ALA A 235 -4.98 -10.25 24.98
C ALA A 235 -4.44 -10.80 23.65
N VAL A 236 -3.92 -12.03 23.66
CA VAL A 236 -3.52 -12.74 22.43
C VAL A 236 -4.73 -13.45 21.85
N ILE A 237 -5.08 -13.12 20.60
CA ILE A 237 -6.29 -13.61 19.92
C ILE A 237 -5.97 -14.21 18.54
N GLN A 238 -6.92 -14.97 17.99
CA GLN A 238 -6.92 -15.45 16.61
C GLN A 238 -7.63 -14.46 15.68
N ALA A 239 -7.32 -14.50 14.37
CA ALA A 239 -7.99 -13.66 13.37
C ALA A 239 -9.52 -13.82 13.37
N ALA A 240 -10.01 -15.05 13.56
CA ALA A 240 -11.45 -15.35 13.68
C ALA A 240 -12.11 -14.79 14.95
N GLU A 241 -11.34 -14.53 16.02
CA GLU A 241 -11.85 -13.85 17.23
C GLU A 241 -11.91 -12.34 17.00
N ALA A 242 -10.87 -11.77 16.37
CA ALA A 242 -10.81 -10.35 16.02
C ALA A 242 -11.96 -9.90 15.08
N VAL A 243 -12.45 -10.77 14.20
CA VAL A 243 -13.60 -10.47 13.31
C VAL A 243 -14.93 -11.08 13.76
N ALA A 244 -15.01 -11.73 14.92
CA ALA A 244 -16.24 -12.37 15.42
C ALA A 244 -17.41 -11.40 15.66
N HIS A 245 -17.14 -10.09 15.65
CA HIS A 245 -18.10 -9.02 15.97
C HIS A 245 -18.17 -7.92 14.89
N VAL A 246 -17.63 -8.16 13.69
CA VAL A 246 -17.82 -7.22 12.58
C VAL A 246 -19.30 -7.14 12.20
N VAL A 247 -19.76 -5.94 11.84
CA VAL A 247 -21.15 -5.70 11.40
C VAL A 247 -21.15 -5.55 9.88
N PRO A 248 -22.04 -6.24 9.14
CA PRO A 248 -22.23 -6.04 7.70
C PRO A 248 -22.32 -4.55 7.34
N PHE A 249 -21.78 -4.17 6.17
CA PHE A 249 -21.76 -2.78 5.76
C PHE A 249 -23.17 -2.28 5.38
N GLU A 250 -23.76 -1.46 6.27
CA GLU A 250 -24.94 -0.64 5.97
C GLU A 250 -24.47 0.70 5.37
N GLY A 251 -24.88 0.97 4.13
CA GLY A 251 -24.40 2.11 3.30
C GLY A 251 -25.28 3.35 3.30
#